data_AF-A0A836PL27-F1
#
_entry.id   AF-A0A836PL27-F1
#
_cell.length_a   1.000
_cell.length_b   1.000
_cell.length_c   1.000
_cell.angle_alpha   90.00
_cell.angle_beta   90.00
_cell.angle_gamma   90.00
#
_symmetry.space_group_name_H-M   'P 1'
#
loop_
_entity.id
_entity.type
_entity.pdbx_description
1 polymer ?
#
loop_
_entity_poly.entity_id
_entity_poly.type
_entity_poly.pdbx_seq_one_letter_code
_entity_poly.pdbx_strand_id
1 'polypeptide(L)'
;MSLTKGEHVIRAYAALRISGLTVNASNEDVITGLAELEDMMNEFRSRNICSSYVFEDDVDPNTDSEIASEFNNATQKCLALRLAPYFGKEASVSLQKQANQGLSNWSARSGKTNMINPSNRQPRGSGNTFRFPNWVRFYRFENDAPISCDTFTLKVDEIDFFQVDFSEYLLDGATIASFTTDVTNGVELISIVQDIDKFDLECKGKIVGHSFITLTITTSTGRVNPQRINFNITE
;
A
#
# COMPACT_ATOMS: atom_id res chain seq x y z
N MET A 1 16.35 -9.52 5.04
CA MET A 1 15.97 -10.67 4.20
C MET A 1 14.50 -10.90 4.43
N SER A 2 13.69 -10.68 3.41
CA SER A 2 12.26 -10.95 3.36
C SER A 2 12.02 -12.47 3.38
N LEU A 3 10.86 -12.88 3.88
CA LEU A 3 10.49 -14.30 3.99
C LEU A 3 9.62 -14.66 2.80
N THR A 4 9.68 -15.92 2.36
CA THR A 4 8.76 -16.40 1.32
C THR A 4 7.33 -16.47 1.85
N LYS A 5 6.35 -16.43 0.95
CA LYS A 5 4.92 -16.58 1.29
C LYS A 5 4.67 -17.88 2.06
N GLY A 6 5.27 -18.98 1.62
CA GLY A 6 5.19 -20.28 2.30
C GLY A 6 5.78 -20.26 3.71
N GLU A 7 6.88 -19.54 3.95
CA GLU A 7 7.45 -19.40 5.29
C GLU A 7 6.54 -18.65 6.25
N HIS A 8 5.81 -17.63 5.77
CA HIS A 8 4.80 -16.93 6.59
C HIS A 8 3.70 -17.88 7.04
N VAL A 9 3.19 -18.71 6.14
CA VAL A 9 2.15 -19.71 6.43
C VAL A 9 2.64 -20.77 7.41
N ILE A 10 3.84 -21.32 7.19
CA ILE A 10 4.45 -22.32 8.10
C ILE A 10 4.63 -21.73 9.50
N ARG A 11 5.09 -20.47 9.60
CA ARG A 11 5.26 -19.79 10.89
C ARG A 11 3.93 -19.45 11.57
N ALA A 12 2.88 -19.17 10.80
CA ALA A 12 1.52 -19.02 11.34
C ALA A 12 1.01 -20.33 11.94
N TYR A 13 1.19 -21.46 11.24
CA TYR A 13 0.90 -22.79 11.78
C TYR A 13 1.73 -23.13 13.02
N ALA A 14 3.01 -22.73 13.06
CA ALA A 14 3.83 -22.89 14.26
C ALA A 14 3.28 -22.10 15.46
N ALA A 15 2.70 -20.90 15.23
CA ALA A 15 2.04 -20.13 16.27
C ALA A 15 0.77 -20.82 16.81
N LEU A 16 0.03 -21.53 15.95
CA LEU A 16 -1.10 -22.38 16.34
C LEU A 16 -0.65 -23.63 17.11
N ARG A 17 0.51 -24.20 16.76
CA ARG A 17 1.10 -25.33 17.50
C ARG A 17 1.49 -24.96 18.93
N ILE A 18 2.07 -23.78 19.15
CA ILE A 18 2.40 -23.29 20.51
C ILE A 18 1.12 -23.15 21.37
N SER A 19 -0.03 -22.92 20.75
CA SER A 19 -1.33 -22.88 21.43
C SER A 19 -2.03 -24.24 21.51
N GLY A 20 -1.37 -25.34 21.08
CA GLY A 20 -1.85 -26.71 21.24
C GLY A 20 -2.85 -27.18 20.16
N LEU A 21 -2.94 -26.48 19.02
CA LEU A 21 -3.98 -26.74 18.02
C LEU A 21 -3.62 -27.82 16.99
N THR A 22 -2.40 -27.87 16.46
CA THR A 22 -2.00 -28.78 15.36
C THR A 22 -0.56 -29.31 15.49
N VAL A 23 -0.29 -30.50 14.95
CA VAL A 23 1.02 -31.19 15.06
C VAL A 23 1.91 -31.01 13.84
N ASN A 24 1.37 -30.84 12.61
CA ASN A 24 2.07 -30.40 11.39
C ASN A 24 1.02 -29.97 10.34
N ALA A 25 1.31 -28.95 9.51
CA ALA A 25 0.44 -28.55 8.40
C ALA A 25 0.58 -29.54 7.24
N SER A 26 -0.54 -29.98 6.67
CA SER A 26 -0.56 -30.74 5.41
C SER A 26 -0.33 -29.81 4.21
N ASN A 27 -0.01 -30.37 3.04
CA ASN A 27 0.15 -29.55 1.83
C ASN A 27 -1.14 -28.80 1.45
N GLU A 28 -2.30 -29.39 1.73
CA GLU A 28 -3.61 -28.77 1.49
C GLU A 28 -3.86 -27.59 2.47
N ASP A 29 -3.41 -27.73 3.72
CA ASP A 29 -3.44 -26.64 4.71
C ASP A 29 -2.53 -25.48 4.29
N VAL A 30 -1.39 -25.77 3.65
CA VAL A 30 -0.48 -24.73 3.13
C VAL A 30 -1.13 -23.96 2.00
N ILE A 31 -1.79 -24.64 1.06
CA ILE A 31 -2.53 -23.99 -0.04
C ILE A 31 -3.64 -23.09 0.51
N THR A 32 -4.44 -23.61 1.45
CA THR A 32 -5.50 -22.84 2.12
C THR A 32 -4.91 -21.63 2.86
N GLY A 33 -3.77 -21.82 3.53
CA GLY A 33 -3.06 -20.76 4.23
C GLY A 33 -2.49 -19.67 3.32
N LEU A 34 -2.10 -20.03 2.10
CA LEU A 34 -1.64 -19.07 1.08
C LEU A 34 -2.80 -18.23 0.54
N ALA A 35 -3.95 -18.85 0.24
CA ALA A 35 -5.15 -18.13 -0.16
C ALA A 35 -5.61 -17.14 0.93
N GLU A 36 -5.65 -17.59 2.19
CA GLU A 36 -5.98 -16.74 3.34
C GLU A 36 -4.96 -15.62 3.59
N LEU A 37 -3.68 -15.88 3.30
CA LEU A 37 -2.64 -14.84 3.35
C LEU A 37 -2.95 -13.75 2.33
N GLU A 38 -3.29 -14.12 1.09
CA GLU A 38 -3.61 -13.13 0.06
C GLU A 38 -4.87 -12.32 0.36
N ASP A 39 -5.94 -12.99 0.77
CA ASP A 39 -7.19 -12.31 1.16
C ASP A 39 -6.95 -11.36 2.35
N MET A 40 -6.12 -11.76 3.30
CA MET A 40 -5.71 -10.89 4.42
C MET A 40 -4.93 -9.67 3.95
N MET A 41 -3.97 -9.84 3.05
CA MET A 41 -3.16 -8.72 2.55
C MET A 41 -4.00 -7.77 1.68
N ASN A 42 -4.96 -8.30 0.91
CA ASN A 42 -5.94 -7.50 0.16
C ASN A 42 -6.83 -6.66 1.09
N GLU A 43 -7.32 -7.22 2.19
CA GLU A 43 -8.08 -6.46 3.19
C GLU A 43 -7.22 -5.36 3.86
N PHE A 44 -5.95 -5.64 4.13
CA PHE A 44 -5.05 -4.62 4.67
C PHE A 44 -4.83 -3.48 3.68
N ARG A 45 -4.63 -3.80 2.40
CA ARG A 45 -4.53 -2.81 1.31
C ARG A 45 -5.79 -1.96 1.21
N SER A 46 -6.98 -2.55 1.29
CA SER A 46 -8.26 -1.81 1.23
C SER A 46 -8.46 -0.84 2.40
N ARG A 47 -7.76 -1.07 3.52
CA ARG A 47 -7.76 -0.21 4.73
C ARG A 47 -6.60 0.78 4.75
N ASN A 48 -5.85 0.93 3.66
CA ASN A 48 -4.63 1.74 3.58
C ASN A 48 -3.54 1.33 4.59
N ILE A 49 -3.52 0.07 5.02
CA ILE A 49 -2.39 -0.49 5.78
C ILE A 49 -1.35 -0.92 4.76
N CYS A 50 -0.48 0.02 4.39
CA CYS A 50 0.47 -0.22 3.31
C CYS A 50 1.56 -1.23 3.70
N SER A 51 1.73 -2.20 2.83
CA SER A 51 2.74 -3.26 2.89
C SER A 51 3.43 -3.35 1.54
N SER A 52 4.71 -3.68 1.52
CA SER A 52 5.47 -4.03 0.32
C SER A 52 5.15 -5.46 -0.15
N TYR A 53 3.91 -5.91 -0.02
CA TYR A 53 3.53 -7.28 -0.33
C TYR A 53 3.28 -7.47 -1.81
N VAL A 54 3.83 -8.52 -2.40
CA VAL A 54 3.65 -8.86 -3.82
C VAL A 54 2.42 -9.75 -4.01
N PHE A 55 1.41 -9.23 -4.69
CA PHE A 55 0.22 -9.98 -5.09
C PHE A 55 0.49 -10.77 -6.38
N GLU A 56 -0.02 -11.99 -6.46
CA GLU A 56 0.05 -12.85 -7.64
C GLU A 56 -1.33 -13.46 -7.90
N ASP A 57 -1.66 -13.71 -9.18
CA ASP A 57 -2.90 -14.40 -9.55
C ASP A 57 -2.86 -15.88 -9.12
N ASP A 58 -1.71 -16.53 -9.33
CA ASP A 58 -1.41 -17.90 -8.91
C ASP A 58 -0.31 -17.87 -7.83
N VAL A 59 -0.70 -18.10 -6.58
CA VAL A 59 0.20 -17.94 -5.42
C VAL A 59 1.20 -19.09 -5.33
N ASP A 60 2.50 -18.80 -5.50
CA ASP A 60 3.58 -19.77 -5.28
C ASP A 60 4.13 -19.66 -3.83
N PRO A 61 4.18 -20.78 -3.07
CA PRO A 61 4.80 -20.81 -1.74
C PRO A 61 6.26 -20.32 -1.70
N ASN A 62 6.99 -20.43 -2.81
CA ASN A 62 8.41 -20.08 -2.90
C ASN A 62 8.65 -18.61 -3.28
N THR A 63 7.63 -17.90 -3.76
CA THR A 63 7.76 -16.47 -4.05
C THR A 63 8.08 -15.70 -2.77
N ASP A 64 8.97 -14.73 -2.89
CA ASP A 64 9.25 -13.78 -1.83
C ASP A 64 7.99 -12.94 -1.54
N SER A 65 7.60 -12.85 -0.28
CA SER A 65 6.46 -12.01 0.09
C SER A 65 6.77 -10.51 0.01
N GLU A 66 8.06 -10.14 -0.02
CA GLU A 66 8.58 -8.78 0.07
C GLU A 66 8.12 -7.98 1.29
N ILE A 67 7.44 -8.63 2.26
CA ILE A 67 7.04 -7.98 3.51
C ILE A 67 8.29 -7.53 4.27
N ALA A 68 8.34 -6.24 4.61
CA ALA A 68 9.39 -5.71 5.46
C ALA A 68 9.47 -6.50 6.77
N SER A 69 10.69 -6.87 7.17
CA SER A 69 10.91 -7.80 8.29
C SER A 69 10.28 -7.38 9.62
N GLU A 70 10.03 -6.08 9.78
CA GLU A 70 9.36 -5.47 10.92
C GLU A 70 7.90 -5.92 11.08
N PHE A 71 7.23 -6.24 9.97
CA PHE A 71 5.82 -6.63 9.94
C PHE A 71 5.63 -8.15 9.94
N ASN A 72 6.70 -8.94 9.77
CA ASN A 72 6.60 -10.40 9.66
C ASN A 72 5.86 -11.06 10.82
N ASN A 73 6.14 -10.63 12.05
CA ASN A 73 5.46 -11.16 13.23
C ASN A 73 3.97 -10.76 13.24
N ALA A 74 3.65 -9.53 12.84
CA ALA A 74 2.26 -9.07 12.75
C ALA A 74 1.47 -9.91 11.73
N THR A 75 2.03 -10.11 10.53
CA THR A 75 1.44 -10.95 9.47
C THR A 75 1.20 -12.38 9.97
N GLN A 76 2.22 -13.02 10.55
CA GLN A 76 2.14 -14.42 11.00
C GLN A 76 1.09 -14.63 12.09
N LYS A 77 0.98 -13.70 13.06
CA LYS A 77 0.02 -13.82 14.16
C LYS A 77 -1.41 -13.49 13.71
N CYS A 78 -1.59 -12.54 12.80
CA CYS A 78 -2.90 -12.25 12.22
C CYS A 78 -3.39 -13.42 11.35
N LEU A 79 -2.52 -13.98 10.51
CA LEU A 79 -2.84 -15.17 9.71
C LEU A 79 -3.19 -16.36 10.59
N ALA A 80 -2.42 -16.61 11.66
CA ALA A 80 -2.72 -17.67 12.61
C ALA A 80 -4.13 -17.54 13.23
N LEU A 81 -4.59 -16.32 13.56
CA LEU A 81 -5.94 -16.10 14.06
C LEU A 81 -7.02 -16.43 13.03
N ARG A 82 -6.80 -16.09 11.76
CA ARG A 82 -7.74 -16.41 10.66
C ARG A 82 -7.82 -17.91 10.38
N LEU A 83 -6.71 -18.60 10.54
CA LEU A 83 -6.63 -20.04 10.33
C LEU A 83 -7.24 -20.85 11.49
N ALA A 84 -7.32 -20.32 12.71
CA ALA A 84 -7.82 -21.06 13.87
C ALA A 84 -9.26 -21.63 13.70
N PRO A 85 -10.25 -20.87 13.17
CA PRO A 85 -11.58 -21.38 12.86
C PRO A 85 -11.62 -22.60 11.93
N TYR A 86 -10.70 -22.70 10.96
CA TYR A 86 -10.63 -23.84 10.04
C TYR A 86 -10.36 -25.17 10.77
N PHE A 87 -9.73 -25.10 11.96
CA PHE A 87 -9.49 -26.26 12.83
C PHE A 87 -10.56 -26.43 13.93
N GLY A 88 -11.67 -25.69 13.86
CA GLY A 88 -12.81 -25.81 14.78
C GLY A 88 -12.48 -25.47 16.23
N LYS A 89 -11.47 -24.63 16.48
CA LYS A 89 -10.96 -24.31 17.81
C LYS A 89 -10.72 -22.81 17.96
N GLU A 90 -10.87 -22.31 19.18
CA GLU A 90 -10.60 -20.92 19.49
C GLU A 90 -9.11 -20.66 19.68
N ALA A 91 -8.63 -19.55 19.11
CA ALA A 91 -7.26 -19.11 19.30
C ALA A 91 -7.02 -18.65 20.74
N SER A 92 -5.86 -19.00 21.31
CA SER A 92 -5.49 -18.59 22.68
C SER A 92 -5.52 -17.06 22.87
N VAL A 93 -5.91 -16.60 24.07
CA VAL A 93 -5.94 -15.16 24.41
C VAL A 93 -4.58 -14.48 24.23
N SER A 94 -3.48 -15.20 24.49
CA SER A 94 -2.13 -14.68 24.27
C SER A 94 -1.84 -14.41 22.79
N LEU A 95 -2.24 -15.32 21.90
CA LEU A 95 -2.12 -15.15 20.46
C LEU A 95 -2.94 -13.96 19.96
N GLN A 96 -4.18 -13.82 20.46
CA GLN A 96 -5.06 -12.68 20.13
C GLN A 96 -4.41 -11.34 20.52
N LYS A 97 -3.85 -11.25 21.73
CA LYS A 97 -3.15 -10.02 22.18
C LYS A 97 -1.93 -9.69 21.32
N GLN A 98 -1.14 -10.69 20.93
CA GLN A 98 0.03 -10.49 20.08
C GLN A 98 -0.36 -10.02 18.67
N ALA A 99 -1.38 -10.63 18.08
CA ALA A 99 -1.89 -10.22 16.77
C ALA A 99 -2.46 -8.80 16.82
N ASN A 100 -3.26 -8.46 17.82
CA ASN A 100 -3.83 -7.12 18.00
C ASN A 100 -2.73 -6.05 18.16
N GLN A 101 -1.70 -6.33 18.97
CA GLN A 101 -0.58 -5.41 19.13
C GLN A 101 0.23 -5.26 17.83
N GLY A 102 0.47 -6.36 17.12
CA GLY A 102 1.17 -6.36 15.83
C GLY A 102 0.44 -5.53 14.79
N LEU A 103 -0.87 -5.77 14.63
CA LEU A 103 -1.71 -5.02 13.70
C LEU A 103 -1.84 -3.55 14.08
N SER A 104 -1.99 -3.23 15.38
CA SER A 104 -2.02 -1.85 15.85
C SER A 104 -0.71 -1.11 15.55
N ASN A 105 0.44 -1.77 15.73
CA ASN A 105 1.75 -1.19 15.42
C ASN A 105 1.92 -1.00 13.91
N TRP A 106 1.50 -1.97 13.11
CA TRP A 106 1.55 -1.88 11.65
C TRP A 106 0.67 -0.73 11.15
N SER A 107 -0.57 -0.67 11.62
CA SER A 107 -1.51 0.41 11.29
C SER A 107 -1.00 1.78 11.76
N ALA A 108 -0.35 1.88 12.92
CA ALA A 108 0.24 3.13 13.39
C ALA A 108 1.46 3.59 12.56
N ARG A 109 2.27 2.65 12.04
CA ARG A 109 3.43 2.96 11.21
C ARG A 109 3.07 3.28 9.76
N SER A 110 2.06 2.59 9.23
CA SER A 110 1.50 2.87 7.90
C SER A 110 0.58 4.09 7.90
N GLY A 111 -0.10 4.32 9.02
CA GLY A 111 -1.00 5.43 9.24
C GLY A 111 -0.26 6.75 9.19
N LYS A 112 -0.52 7.53 8.15
CA LYS A 112 -0.06 8.90 8.05
C LYS A 112 -1.15 9.81 8.60
N THR A 113 -0.82 10.56 9.65
CA THR A 113 -1.76 11.47 10.27
C THR A 113 -2.03 12.63 9.33
N ASN A 114 -3.27 12.77 8.89
CA ASN A 114 -3.68 13.94 8.13
C ASN A 114 -3.61 15.16 9.06
N MET A 115 -2.64 16.04 8.87
CA MET A 115 -2.61 17.31 9.59
C MET A 115 -3.69 18.20 8.97
N ILE A 116 -4.86 18.26 9.61
CA ILE A 116 -5.92 19.18 9.21
C ILE A 116 -5.36 20.60 9.34
N ASN A 117 -5.23 21.29 8.20
CA ASN A 117 -4.84 22.68 8.20
C ASN A 117 -5.85 23.50 9.01
N PRO A 118 -5.39 24.37 9.94
CA PRO A 118 -6.27 25.31 10.59
C PRO A 118 -6.96 26.20 9.55
N SER A 119 -8.23 26.52 9.78
CA SER A 119 -8.98 27.41 8.88
C SER A 119 -8.25 28.74 8.71
N ASN A 120 -8.33 29.34 7.51
CA ASN A 120 -7.77 30.67 7.20
C ASN A 120 -8.24 31.79 8.16
N ARG A 121 -9.25 31.55 8.99
CA ARG A 121 -9.79 32.50 9.97
C ARG A 121 -9.35 32.23 11.41
N GLN A 122 -8.50 31.23 11.68
CA GLN A 122 -8.12 30.87 13.04
C GLN A 122 -7.21 31.96 13.67
N PRO A 123 -7.64 32.62 14.76
CA PRO A 123 -6.86 33.67 15.39
C PRO A 123 -5.62 33.10 16.11
N ARG A 124 -4.52 33.87 16.12
CA ARG A 124 -3.21 33.47 16.65
C ARG A 124 -3.16 33.23 18.18
N GLY A 125 -4.07 33.87 18.93
CA GLY A 125 -4.05 33.93 20.40
C GLY A 125 -2.93 34.82 20.96
N SER A 126 -3.22 35.58 22.01
CA SER A 126 -2.26 36.51 22.65
C SER A 126 -1.28 35.81 23.62
N GLY A 127 -1.56 34.58 24.05
CA GLY A 127 -0.74 33.80 25.00
C GLY A 127 0.44 33.04 24.39
N ASN A 128 0.70 33.20 23.08
CA ASN A 128 1.75 32.48 22.36
C ASN A 128 3.04 33.31 22.27
N THR A 129 3.91 33.19 23.27
CA THR A 129 5.05 34.11 23.52
C THR A 129 6.45 33.56 23.15
N PHE A 130 6.56 32.36 22.57
CA PHE A 130 7.87 31.75 22.23
C PHE A 130 8.51 32.34 20.95
N ARG A 131 9.86 32.33 20.89
CA ARG A 131 10.73 32.95 19.86
C ARG A 131 10.62 32.38 18.45
N PHE A 132 9.96 31.24 18.28
CA PHE A 132 9.51 30.78 16.97
C PHE A 132 8.01 31.06 16.88
N PRO A 133 7.51 31.51 15.73
CA PRO A 133 6.08 31.75 15.62
C PRO A 133 5.34 30.43 15.84
N ASN A 134 4.54 30.33 16.90
CA ASN A 134 3.82 29.09 17.23
C ASN A 134 2.78 28.69 16.16
N TRP A 135 2.44 29.60 15.23
CA TRP A 135 1.73 29.25 14.00
C TRP A 135 2.53 28.28 13.12
N VAL A 136 3.86 28.30 13.11
CA VAL A 136 4.67 27.34 12.33
C VAL A 136 4.40 25.89 12.77
N ARG A 137 3.98 25.67 14.02
CA ARG A 137 3.63 24.32 14.50
C ARG A 137 2.25 23.84 14.02
N PHE A 138 1.37 24.76 13.62
CA PHE A 138 0.00 24.49 13.15
C PHE A 138 -0.20 24.78 11.65
N TYR A 139 0.75 25.49 11.03
CA TYR A 139 0.79 25.87 9.62
C TYR A 139 2.09 25.37 8.97
N ARG A 140 2.69 24.31 9.51
CA ARG A 140 3.62 23.49 8.73
C ARG A 140 2.74 22.77 7.74
N PHE A 141 2.81 23.20 6.48
CA PHE A 141 2.33 22.40 5.37
C PHE A 141 3.26 21.18 5.34
N GLU A 142 2.88 20.12 6.04
CA GLU A 142 3.42 18.82 5.69
C GLU A 142 2.81 18.47 4.34
N ASN A 143 3.66 18.00 3.44
CA ASN A 143 3.24 17.51 2.15
C ASN A 143 2.11 16.50 2.34
N ASP A 144 1.04 16.60 1.54
CA ASP A 144 -0.09 15.70 1.67
C ASP A 144 0.43 14.26 1.76
N ALA A 145 -0.07 13.50 2.72
CA ALA A 145 0.32 12.11 2.82
C ALA A 145 -0.12 11.37 1.54
N PRO A 146 0.68 10.43 1.01
CA PRO A 146 0.21 9.56 -0.07
C PRO A 146 -1.15 8.96 0.28
N ILE A 147 -2.10 9.13 -0.63
CA ILE A 147 -3.52 8.85 -0.40
C ILE A 147 -3.81 7.34 -0.43
N SER A 148 -2.98 6.58 -1.15
CA SER A 148 -3.08 5.13 -1.30
C SER A 148 -1.70 4.47 -1.24
N CYS A 149 -1.70 3.15 -1.00
CA CYS A 149 -0.47 2.34 -1.05
C CYS A 149 0.13 2.25 -2.45
N ASP A 150 -0.65 2.61 -3.48
CA ASP A 150 -0.22 2.66 -4.88
C ASP A 150 0.50 3.99 -5.21
N THR A 151 0.82 4.81 -4.21
CA THR A 151 1.55 6.06 -4.42
C THR A 151 3.03 5.76 -4.58
N PHE A 152 3.57 6.06 -5.76
CA PHE A 152 4.99 5.89 -6.05
C PHE A 152 5.85 6.86 -5.26
N THR A 153 7.05 6.45 -4.85
CA THR A 153 8.03 7.33 -4.19
C THR A 153 9.13 7.70 -5.16
N LEU A 154 9.47 8.98 -5.23
CA LEU A 154 10.51 9.53 -6.12
C LEU A 154 11.30 10.59 -5.36
N LYS A 155 12.63 10.68 -5.51
CA LYS A 155 13.39 11.78 -4.90
C LYS A 155 13.41 13.03 -5.77
N VAL A 156 13.71 14.18 -5.16
CA VAL A 156 13.96 15.41 -5.92
C VAL A 156 15.15 15.17 -6.86
N ASP A 157 14.98 15.59 -8.11
CA ASP A 157 15.89 15.40 -9.23
C ASP A 157 16.15 13.94 -9.69
N GLU A 158 15.53 12.95 -9.05
CA GLU A 158 15.54 11.57 -9.52
C GLU A 158 14.61 11.41 -10.73
N ILE A 159 15.10 10.65 -11.72
CA ILE A 159 14.35 10.25 -12.90
C ILE A 159 14.14 8.75 -12.78
N ASP A 160 12.89 8.31 -12.82
CA ASP A 160 12.54 6.90 -12.76
C ASP A 160 11.40 6.56 -13.73
N PHE A 161 11.24 5.27 -14.01
CA PHE A 161 10.27 4.71 -14.94
C PHE A 161 9.13 4.05 -14.18
N PHE A 162 7.90 4.45 -14.49
CA PHE A 162 6.69 3.92 -13.88
C PHE A 162 5.79 3.32 -14.95
N GLN A 163 5.36 2.09 -14.72
CA GLN A 163 4.43 1.41 -15.62
C GLN A 163 3.01 1.45 -15.05
N VAL A 164 2.04 1.77 -15.90
CA VAL A 164 0.62 1.75 -15.57
C VAL A 164 -0.13 0.87 -16.56
N ASP A 165 -0.84 -0.11 -16.04
CA ASP A 165 -1.59 -1.11 -16.81
C ASP A 165 -3.08 -0.76 -16.86
N PHE A 166 -3.68 -0.87 -18.05
CA PHE A 166 -5.10 -0.63 -18.31
C PHE A 166 -5.83 -1.87 -18.85
N SER A 167 -5.20 -3.05 -18.83
CA SER A 167 -5.78 -4.31 -19.30
C SER A 167 -7.15 -4.61 -18.68
N GLU A 168 -7.34 -4.33 -17.38
CA GLU A 168 -8.64 -4.50 -16.71
C GLU A 168 -9.73 -3.56 -17.25
N TYR A 169 -9.36 -2.38 -17.73
CA TYR A 169 -10.29 -1.39 -18.26
C TYR A 169 -10.65 -1.66 -19.74
N LEU A 170 -9.72 -2.24 -20.49
CA LEU A 170 -9.85 -2.55 -21.92
C LEU A 170 -10.56 -3.90 -22.14
N LEU A 171 -11.81 -3.99 -21.67
CA LEU A 171 -12.67 -5.16 -21.91
C LEU A 171 -13.21 -5.18 -23.36
N ASP A 172 -13.58 -6.38 -23.83
CA ASP A 172 -14.25 -6.62 -25.12
C ASP A 172 -13.45 -6.23 -26.39
N GLY A 173 -12.12 -6.26 -26.32
CA GLY A 173 -11.25 -5.93 -27.46
C GLY A 173 -11.23 -4.43 -27.80
N ALA A 174 -11.67 -3.58 -26.88
CA ALA A 174 -11.57 -2.13 -27.01
C ALA A 174 -10.09 -1.70 -26.97
N THR A 175 -9.64 -1.00 -28.01
CA THR A 175 -8.29 -0.40 -28.04
C THR A 175 -8.32 1.06 -27.57
N ILE A 176 -7.17 1.56 -27.14
CA ILE A 176 -6.95 2.97 -26.81
C ILE A 176 -6.98 3.81 -28.11
N ALA A 177 -7.86 4.81 -28.18
CA ALA A 177 -7.96 5.71 -29.33
C ALA A 177 -7.14 6.99 -29.15
N SER A 178 -7.12 7.55 -27.94
CA SER A 178 -6.32 8.73 -27.60
C SER A 178 -6.13 8.85 -26.09
N PHE A 179 -5.08 9.55 -25.66
CA PHE A 179 -4.84 9.86 -24.25
C PHE A 179 -4.44 11.34 -24.07
N THR A 180 -4.72 11.89 -22.90
CA THR A 180 -4.25 13.22 -22.47
C THR A 180 -3.67 13.14 -21.07
N THR A 181 -2.63 13.93 -20.80
CA THR A 181 -1.95 13.98 -19.50
C THR A 181 -2.04 15.37 -18.88
N ASP A 182 -2.47 15.41 -17.62
CA ASP A 182 -2.41 16.60 -16.78
C ASP A 182 -1.45 16.35 -15.62
N VAL A 183 -0.41 17.17 -15.52
CA VAL A 183 0.66 17.00 -14.53
C VAL A 183 0.61 18.14 -13.52
N THR A 184 0.66 17.82 -12.22
CA THR A 184 0.79 18.83 -11.17
C THR A 184 2.24 19.25 -10.95
N ASN A 185 2.44 20.47 -10.43
CA ASN A 185 3.74 21.14 -10.31
C ASN A 185 4.88 20.36 -9.59
N GLY A 186 4.57 19.31 -8.83
CA GLY A 186 5.56 18.53 -8.10
C GLY A 186 6.34 17.55 -8.97
N VAL A 187 5.74 16.99 -10.01
CA VAL A 187 6.37 16.02 -10.93
C VAL A 187 6.51 16.66 -12.31
N GLU A 188 7.58 16.30 -13.02
CA GLU A 188 7.75 16.62 -14.43
C GLU A 188 7.67 15.31 -15.23
N LEU A 189 6.73 15.22 -16.16
CA LEU A 189 6.64 14.10 -17.10
C LEU A 189 7.61 14.38 -18.26
N ILE A 190 8.68 13.60 -18.36
CA ILE A 190 9.72 13.74 -19.40
C ILE A 190 9.23 13.07 -20.69
N SER A 191 8.80 11.82 -20.58
CA SER A 191 8.35 11.04 -21.72
C SER A 191 7.23 10.09 -21.32
N ILE A 192 6.39 9.75 -22.30
CA ILE A 192 5.35 8.75 -22.18
C ILE A 192 5.40 7.87 -23.43
N VAL A 193 5.53 6.57 -23.22
CA VAL A 193 5.49 5.56 -24.27
C VAL A 193 4.26 4.70 -24.04
N GLN A 194 3.43 4.63 -25.07
CA GLN A 194 2.27 3.75 -25.08
C GLN A 194 2.69 2.40 -25.70
N ASP A 195 2.47 1.32 -24.97
CA ASP A 195 2.36 -0.04 -25.49
C ASP A 195 0.88 -0.43 -25.64
N ILE A 196 0.56 -1.66 -26.04
CA ILE A 196 -0.81 -2.11 -26.36
C ILE A 196 -1.81 -1.73 -25.26
N ASP A 197 -1.56 -2.19 -24.02
CA ASP A 197 -2.45 -2.00 -22.86
C ASP A 197 -1.78 -1.25 -21.70
N LYS A 198 -0.52 -0.83 -21.89
CA LYS A 198 0.34 -0.28 -20.83
C LYS A 198 0.94 1.05 -21.23
N PHE A 199 1.18 1.89 -20.24
CA PHE A 199 1.93 3.15 -20.39
C PHE A 199 3.18 3.12 -19.54
N ASP A 200 4.31 3.34 -20.18
CA ASP A 200 5.58 3.58 -19.50
C ASP A 200 5.81 5.08 -19.41
N LEU A 201 5.92 5.57 -18.18
CA LEU A 201 6.05 6.98 -17.83
C LEU A 201 7.44 7.24 -17.29
N GLU A 202 8.17 8.15 -17.92
CA GLU A 202 9.43 8.67 -17.40
C GLU A 202 9.16 9.96 -16.64
N CYS A 203 9.31 9.92 -15.33
CA CYS A 203 8.94 11.02 -14.44
C CYS A 203 10.15 11.52 -13.66
N LYS A 204 10.23 12.85 -13.46
CA LYS A 204 11.24 13.50 -12.63
C LYS A 204 10.61 14.20 -11.42
N GLY A 205 11.19 14.00 -10.25
CA GLY A 205 10.78 14.69 -9.02
C GLY A 205 11.28 16.15 -9.02
N LYS A 206 10.39 17.12 -8.83
CA LYS A 206 10.74 18.56 -8.87
C LYS A 206 10.58 19.26 -7.53
N ILE A 207 9.46 19.06 -6.86
CA ILE A 207 9.15 19.72 -5.58
C ILE A 207 8.79 18.63 -4.58
N VAL A 208 9.44 18.66 -3.41
CA VAL A 208 9.14 17.76 -2.30
C VAL A 208 7.65 17.84 -1.98
N GLY A 209 6.98 16.69 -2.02
CA GLY A 209 5.62 16.52 -1.59
C GLY A 209 4.74 15.66 -2.48
N HIS A 210 3.46 15.64 -2.15
CA HIS A 210 2.47 14.89 -2.92
C HIS A 210 2.17 15.62 -4.23
N SER A 211 2.21 14.86 -5.31
CA SER A 211 1.92 15.30 -6.65
C SER A 211 1.23 14.15 -7.39
N PHE A 212 0.50 14.43 -8.45
CA PHE A 212 -0.16 13.41 -9.23
C PHE A 212 -0.13 13.73 -10.72
N ILE A 213 -0.20 12.67 -11.51
CA ILE A 213 -0.42 12.75 -12.96
C ILE A 213 -1.82 12.20 -13.20
N THR A 214 -2.67 12.96 -13.89
CA THR A 214 -3.96 12.46 -14.36
C THR A 214 -3.80 12.05 -15.81
N LEU A 215 -3.86 10.74 -16.06
CA LEU A 215 -3.88 10.17 -17.40
C LEU A 215 -5.34 9.89 -17.77
N THR A 216 -5.86 10.63 -18.73
CA THR A 216 -7.22 10.44 -19.23
C THR A 216 -7.18 9.68 -20.54
N ILE A 217 -7.71 8.47 -20.54
CA ILE A 217 -7.75 7.59 -21.71
C ILE A 217 -9.13 7.63 -22.33
N THR A 218 -9.18 7.74 -23.67
CA THR A 218 -10.37 7.54 -24.47
C THR A 218 -10.21 6.28 -25.32
N THR A 219 -11.16 5.35 -25.18
CA THR A 219 -11.17 4.09 -25.94
C THR A 219 -11.85 4.26 -27.30
N SER A 220 -11.64 3.29 -28.19
CA SER A 220 -12.32 3.18 -29.49
C SER A 220 -13.85 3.11 -29.39
N THR A 221 -14.38 2.68 -28.23
CA THR A 221 -15.83 2.66 -27.94
C THR A 221 -16.36 4.00 -27.41
N GLY A 222 -15.49 5.00 -27.24
CA GLY A 222 -15.81 6.33 -26.72
C GLY A 222 -15.89 6.43 -25.19
N ARG A 223 -15.53 5.37 -24.46
CA ARG A 223 -15.44 5.43 -22.99
C ARG A 223 -14.21 6.26 -22.58
N VAL A 224 -14.40 7.11 -21.58
CA VAL A 224 -13.36 7.98 -21.02
C VAL A 224 -13.09 7.58 -19.57
N ASN A 225 -11.83 7.35 -19.21
CA ASN A 225 -11.41 7.06 -17.85
C ASN A 225 -10.26 7.99 -17.41
N PRO A 226 -10.49 8.89 -16.44
CA PRO A 226 -9.43 9.66 -15.81
C PRO A 226 -8.79 8.84 -14.68
N GLN A 227 -7.61 8.28 -14.94
CA GLN A 227 -6.82 7.58 -13.93
C GLN A 227 -5.81 8.53 -13.28
N ARG A 228 -5.81 8.58 -11.95
CA ARG A 228 -4.83 9.36 -11.18
C ARG A 228 -3.70 8.47 -10.70
N ILE A 229 -2.48 8.87 -11.02
CA ILE A 229 -1.25 8.23 -10.59
C ILE A 229 -0.61 9.15 -9.56
N ASN A 230 -0.51 8.68 -8.33
CA ASN A 230 -0.01 9.48 -7.22
C ASN A 230 1.50 9.29 -7.07
N PHE A 231 2.20 10.37 -6.75
CA PHE A 231 3.62 10.41 -6.43
C PHE A 231 3.83 11.09 -5.08
N ASN A 232 4.71 10.54 -4.27
CA ASN A 232 5.21 11.12 -3.04
C ASN A 232 6.70 11.46 -3.24
N ILE A 233 6.98 12.75 -3.42
CA ILE A 233 8.34 13.21 -3.66
C ILE A 233 9.04 13.47 -2.34
N THR A 234 10.18 12.81 -2.13
CA THR A 234 11.02 12.99 -0.94
C THR A 234 12.30 13.75 -1.27
N GLU A 235 12.95 14.29 -0.24
CA GLU A 235 14.30 14.89 -0.37
C GLU A 235 15.36 13.88 -0.83
#